data_AF-A0A428W573-F1
#
_entry.id   AF-A0A428W573-F1
#
_cell.length_a   1.000
_cell.length_b   1.000
_cell.length_c   1.000
_cell.angle_alpha   90.00
_cell.angle_beta   90.00
_cell.angle_gamma   90.00
#
_symmetry.space_group_name_H-M   'P 1'
#
loop_
_entity.id
_entity.type
_entity.pdbx_description
1 polymer ?
#
loop_
_entity_poly.entity_id
_entity_poly.type
_entity_poly.pdbx_seq_one_letter_code
_entity_poly.pdbx_strand_id
1 'polypeptide(L)'
;MASRVRGPGSEDRRELRLRHVAGCLPCTLKCAYCGLPVRLAGPGGHPGYGVVEEVTGDLVLLHRFCRSALGRCRTRGCVLRRAHLGRATEQYETGRRRPGRYQRLGVRRSSDLDLYRKHWRVAKMRYACKACRYYTGSH
;
A
#
# COMPACT_ATOMS: atom_id res chain seq x y z
N MET A 1 25.97 40.40 -4.64
CA MET A 1 25.97 39.62 -3.39
C MET A 1 24.74 38.71 -3.39
N ALA A 2 24.94 37.38 -3.47
CA ALA A 2 23.83 36.42 -3.47
C ALA A 2 23.71 35.78 -2.07
N SER A 3 22.63 36.09 -1.35
CA SER A 3 22.30 35.50 -0.05
C SER A 3 22.03 34.01 -0.21
N ARG A 4 22.93 33.16 0.31
CA ARG A 4 22.68 31.73 0.47
C ARG A 4 21.64 31.55 1.57
N VAL A 5 20.39 31.31 1.18
CA VAL A 5 19.33 30.87 2.10
C VAL A 5 19.77 29.52 2.68
N ARG A 6 20.23 29.50 3.94
CA ARG A 6 20.49 28.26 4.66
C ARG A 6 19.15 27.57 4.88
N GLY A 7 18.97 26.41 4.23
CA GLY A 7 17.87 25.53 4.56
C GLY A 7 17.97 25.05 6.02
N PRO A 8 16.85 24.65 6.64
CA PRO A 8 16.81 24.21 8.03
C PRO A 8 17.79 23.05 8.28
N GLY A 9 18.45 23.08 9.45
CA GLY A 9 19.42 22.08 9.87
C GLY A 9 18.83 20.67 9.98
N SER A 10 19.67 19.66 10.13
CA SER A 10 19.22 18.26 10.26
C SER A 10 18.30 18.04 11.47
N GLU A 11 18.51 18.79 12.56
CA GLU A 11 17.65 18.77 13.76
C GLU A 11 16.30 19.46 13.51
N ASP A 12 16.29 20.63 12.87
CA ASP A 12 15.05 21.33 12.49
C ASP A 12 14.16 20.46 11.59
N ARG A 13 14.76 19.71 10.65
CA ARG A 13 14.03 18.75 9.80
C ARG A 13 13.43 17.59 10.60
N ARG A 14 14.13 17.11 11.62
CA ARG A 14 13.63 16.04 12.50
C ARG A 14 12.45 16.54 13.32
N GLU A 15 12.55 17.73 13.88
CA GLU A 15 11.48 18.33 14.68
C GLU A 15 10.25 18.66 13.83
N LEU A 16 10.42 19.26 12.64
CA LEU A 16 9.34 19.48 11.68
C LEU A 16 8.66 18.17 11.28
N ARG A 17 9.44 17.09 11.09
CA ARG A 17 8.90 15.75 10.80
C ARG A 17 8.13 15.19 11.98
N LEU A 18 8.59 15.37 13.22
CA LEU A 18 7.87 14.93 14.43
C LEU A 18 6.56 15.70 14.60
N ARG A 19 6.57 17.02 14.44
CA ARG A 19 5.36 17.86 14.48
C ARG A 19 4.38 17.48 13.38
N HIS A 20 4.87 17.21 12.17
CA HIS A 20 4.04 16.73 11.07
C HIS A 20 3.46 15.34 11.35
N VAL A 21 4.24 14.39 11.85
CA VAL A 21 3.73 13.05 12.20
C VAL A 21 2.71 13.15 13.33
N ALA A 22 2.93 13.98 14.35
CA ALA A 22 1.97 14.18 15.43
C ALA A 22 0.66 14.84 14.98
N GLY A 23 0.73 15.78 14.02
CA GLY A 23 -0.45 16.51 13.51
C GLY A 23 -1.12 15.92 12.26
N CYS A 24 -0.44 15.06 11.51
CA CYS A 24 -0.92 14.52 10.24
C CYS A 24 -1.40 13.08 10.42
N LEU A 25 -2.71 12.94 10.67
CA LEU A 25 -3.42 11.65 10.71
C LEU A 25 -3.06 10.71 9.53
N PRO A 26 -2.98 11.17 8.26
CA PRO A 26 -2.52 10.33 7.15
C PRO A 26 -1.11 9.74 7.30
N CYS A 27 -0.22 10.42 8.02
CA CYS A 27 1.16 9.99 8.22
C CYS A 27 1.33 8.95 9.33
N THR A 28 0.39 8.91 10.28
CA THR A 28 0.36 7.96 11.41
C THR A 28 -0.52 6.75 11.13
N LEU A 29 -1.60 6.91 10.35
CA LEU A 29 -2.57 5.87 10.08
C LEU A 29 -2.16 4.98 8.90
N LYS A 30 -1.04 4.27 9.06
CA LYS A 30 -0.50 3.36 8.05
C LYS A 30 -0.86 1.91 8.36
N CYS A 31 -1.11 1.15 7.30
CA CYS A 31 -1.28 -0.28 7.42
C CYS A 31 0.04 -0.93 7.85
N ALA A 32 0.06 -1.62 8.99
CA ALA A 32 1.23 -2.34 9.50
C ALA A 32 1.74 -3.41 8.52
N TYR A 33 0.86 -3.95 7.67
CA TYR A 33 1.21 -5.01 6.72
C TYR A 33 1.91 -4.50 5.45
N CYS A 34 1.49 -3.36 4.87
CA CYS A 34 2.05 -2.87 3.59
C CYS A 34 2.70 -1.48 3.66
N GLY A 35 2.54 -0.78 4.78
CA GLY A 35 3.11 0.53 5.06
C GLY A 35 2.44 1.70 4.32
N LEU A 36 1.34 1.46 3.59
CA LEU A 36 0.59 2.53 2.92
C LEU A 36 -0.51 3.08 3.86
N PRO A 37 -0.89 4.37 3.72
CA PRO A 37 -1.99 4.96 4.49
C PRO A 37 -3.29 4.18 4.32
N VAL A 38 -4.08 4.07 5.39
CA VAL A 38 -5.44 3.49 5.33
C VAL A 38 -6.47 4.56 5.07
N ARG A 39 -7.60 4.17 4.48
CA ARG A 39 -8.77 5.04 4.35
C ARG A 39 -9.67 4.87 5.56
N LEU A 40 -9.98 5.97 6.25
CA LEU A 40 -10.97 5.98 7.34
C LEU A 40 -12.36 6.45 6.90
N ALA A 41 -12.47 6.96 5.67
CA ALA A 41 -13.70 7.51 5.12
C ALA A 41 -14.06 6.88 3.77
N GLY A 42 -15.35 6.94 3.44
CA GLY A 42 -15.95 6.37 2.23
C GLY A 42 -16.47 4.94 2.44
N PRO A 43 -16.72 4.20 1.35
CA PRO A 43 -17.38 2.89 1.44
C PRO A 43 -16.56 1.87 2.25
N GLY A 44 -17.16 1.29 3.30
CA GLY A 44 -16.51 0.28 4.15
C GLY A 44 -16.15 -1.03 3.43
N GLY A 45 -16.68 -1.25 2.23
CA GLY A 45 -16.33 -2.36 1.34
C GLY A 45 -15.00 -2.16 0.58
N HIS A 46 -14.45 -0.94 0.59
CA HIS A 46 -13.24 -0.61 -0.16
C HIS A 46 -12.02 -1.42 0.35
N PRO A 47 -11.16 -1.97 -0.54
CA PRO A 47 -10.01 -2.79 -0.14
C PRO A 47 -9.04 -2.11 0.82
N GLY A 48 -8.85 -0.81 0.64
CA GLY A 48 -8.01 0.04 1.49
C GLY A 48 -8.71 0.68 2.68
N TYR A 49 -9.93 0.27 3.01
CA TYR A 49 -10.59 0.74 4.24
C TYR A 49 -9.81 0.25 5.47
N GLY A 50 -9.61 1.12 6.45
CA GLY A 50 -8.89 0.85 7.69
C GLY A 50 -9.69 -0.04 8.63
N VAL A 51 -9.03 -1.05 9.19
CA VAL A 51 -9.59 -1.94 10.21
C VAL A 51 -8.53 -2.16 11.28
N VAL A 52 -8.95 -2.18 12.54
CA VAL A 52 -8.09 -2.56 13.66
C VAL A 52 -8.16 -4.08 13.80
N GLU A 53 -7.00 -4.71 14.03
CA GLU A 53 -6.86 -6.15 14.24
C GLU A 53 -5.89 -6.37 15.40
N GLU A 54 -6.11 -7.41 16.20
CA GLU A 54 -5.18 -7.83 17.25
C GLU A 54 -4.19 -8.85 16.67
N VAL A 55 -2.90 -8.53 16.72
CA VAL A 55 -1.83 -9.42 16.26
C VAL A 55 -0.86 -9.58 17.41
N THR A 56 -0.70 -10.83 17.89
CA THR A 56 0.21 -11.19 18.99
C THR A 56 0.01 -10.34 20.26
N GLY A 57 -1.22 -9.93 20.56
CA GLY A 57 -1.58 -9.09 21.71
C GLY A 57 -1.50 -7.58 21.45
N ASP A 58 -1.02 -7.16 20.29
CA ASP A 58 -0.94 -5.75 19.91
C ASP A 58 -2.06 -5.36 18.93
N LEU A 59 -2.70 -4.21 19.18
CA LEU A 59 -3.66 -3.63 18.24
C LEU A 59 -2.92 -2.94 17.09
N VAL A 60 -3.15 -3.43 15.87
CA VAL A 60 -2.54 -2.90 14.65
C VAL A 60 -3.59 -2.40 13.65
N LEU A 61 -3.24 -1.34 12.95
CA LEU A 61 -4.07 -0.81 11.87
C LEU A 61 -3.74 -1.51 10.55
N LEU A 62 -4.76 -2.01 9.86
CA LEU A 62 -4.62 -2.73 8.59
C LEU A 62 -5.60 -2.22 7.55
N HIS A 63 -5.28 -2.45 6.27
CA HIS A 63 -6.33 -2.42 5.25
C HIS A 63 -7.22 -3.67 5.38
N ARG A 64 -8.51 -3.53 5.08
CA ARG A 64 -9.46 -4.65 4.97
C ARG A 64 -8.94 -5.79 4.10
N PHE A 65 -8.29 -5.43 2.98
CA PHE A 65 -7.60 -6.40 2.12
C PHE A 65 -6.44 -7.09 2.83
N CYS A 66 -5.56 -6.33 3.49
CA CYS A 66 -4.39 -6.87 4.18
C CYS A 66 -4.76 -7.76 5.36
N ARG A 67 -5.82 -7.42 6.12
CA ARG A 67 -6.40 -8.28 7.15
C ARG A 67 -6.77 -9.64 6.59
N SER A 68 -7.48 -9.67 5.46
CA SER A 68 -7.90 -10.91 4.81
C SER A 68 -6.73 -11.76 4.28
N ALA A 69 -5.56 -11.14 4.10
CA ALA A 69 -4.33 -11.79 3.67
C ALA A 69 -3.46 -12.28 4.84
N LEU A 70 -3.70 -11.80 6.08
CA LEU A 70 -3.09 -12.37 7.29
C LEU A 70 -3.47 -13.85 7.38
N GLY A 71 -2.48 -14.70 7.63
CA GLY A 71 -2.63 -16.16 7.68
C GLY A 71 -2.68 -16.89 6.33
N ARG A 72 -3.30 -16.32 5.29
CA ARG A 72 -3.43 -17.00 3.97
C ARG A 72 -2.26 -16.79 3.03
N CYS A 73 -1.59 -15.66 3.18
CA CYS A 73 -0.55 -15.24 2.27
C CYS A 73 0.78 -15.17 3.02
N ARG A 74 1.58 -16.23 2.87
CA ARG A 74 3.03 -16.20 3.13
C ARG A 74 3.78 -15.26 2.16
N THR A 75 3.08 -14.31 1.52
CA THR A 75 3.66 -13.37 0.56
C THR A 75 4.71 -12.53 1.27
N ARG A 76 5.97 -12.84 0.96
CA ARG A 76 7.15 -12.14 1.43
C ARG A 76 7.29 -10.83 0.65
N GLY A 77 7.49 -9.72 1.36
CA GLY A 77 7.87 -8.43 0.80
C GLY A 77 6.74 -7.42 0.64
N CYS A 78 7.00 -6.19 1.11
CA CYS A 78 6.07 -5.06 1.05
C CYS A 78 5.60 -4.73 -0.37
N VAL A 79 6.47 -4.85 -1.38
CA VAL A 79 6.14 -4.56 -2.78
C VAL A 79 5.01 -5.45 -3.30
N LEU A 80 5.06 -6.75 -2.99
CA LEU A 80 4.02 -7.69 -3.44
C LEU A 80 2.69 -7.43 -2.72
N ARG A 81 2.74 -7.09 -1.42
CA ARG A 81 1.56 -6.69 -0.64
C ARG A 81 0.89 -5.46 -1.25
N ARG A 82 1.68 -4.44 -1.60
CA ARG A 82 1.20 -3.23 -2.30
C ARG A 82 0.65 -3.55 -3.68
N ALA A 83 1.30 -4.43 -4.45
CA ALA A 83 0.80 -4.84 -5.76
C ALA A 83 -0.58 -5.51 -5.68
N HIS A 84 -0.77 -6.41 -4.71
CA HIS A 84 -2.09 -7.04 -4.51
C HIS A 84 -3.16 -6.03 -4.08
N LEU A 85 -2.82 -5.11 -3.17
CA LEU A 85 -3.71 -4.03 -2.76
C LEU A 85 -4.08 -3.14 -3.96
N GLY A 86 -3.10 -2.73 -4.77
CA GLY A 86 -3.33 -1.88 -5.94
C GLY A 86 -4.23 -2.53 -6.98
N ARG A 87 -4.05 -3.83 -7.23
CA ARG A 87 -4.96 -4.59 -8.09
C ARG A 87 -6.36 -4.71 -7.51
N ALA A 88 -6.48 -5.02 -6.21
CA ALA A 88 -7.78 -5.11 -5.56
C ALA A 88 -8.52 -3.77 -5.61
N THR A 89 -7.79 -2.67 -5.43
CA THR A 89 -8.30 -1.30 -5.53
C THR A 89 -8.79 -1.02 -6.95
N GLU A 90 -7.98 -1.28 -7.98
CA GLU A 90 -8.40 -1.08 -9.38
C GLU A 90 -9.65 -1.90 -9.73
N GLN A 91 -9.76 -3.14 -9.26
CA GLN A 91 -10.95 -3.97 -9.48
C GLN A 91 -12.19 -3.41 -8.81
N TYR A 92 -12.04 -2.88 -7.59
CA TYR A 92 -13.12 -2.23 -6.86
C TYR A 92 -13.61 -0.98 -7.61
N GLU A 93 -12.68 -0.09 -8.00
CA GLU A 93 -12.99 1.15 -8.71
C GLU A 93 -13.62 0.91 -10.10
N THR A 94 -13.25 -0.18 -10.76
CA THR A 94 -13.79 -0.53 -12.09
C THR A 94 -15.07 -1.37 -12.03
N GLY A 95 -15.65 -1.58 -10.84
CA GLY A 95 -16.87 -2.38 -10.64
C GLY A 95 -16.70 -3.87 -11.00
N ARG A 96 -15.48 -4.34 -11.25
CA ARG A 96 -15.22 -5.74 -11.62
C ARG A 96 -15.34 -6.61 -10.37
N ARG A 97 -16.32 -7.52 -10.35
CA ARG A 97 -16.47 -8.52 -9.27
C ARG A 97 -15.17 -9.32 -9.09
N ARG A 98 -14.80 -9.54 -7.82
CA ARG A 98 -13.54 -10.17 -7.38
C ARG A 98 -13.22 -11.45 -8.18
N PRO A 99 -12.18 -11.47 -9.04
CA PRO A 99 -11.65 -12.74 -9.50
C PRO A 99 -10.84 -13.35 -8.36
N GLY A 100 -11.22 -14.55 -7.94
CA GLY A 100 -10.72 -15.27 -6.76
C GLY A 100 -9.22 -15.62 -6.71
N ARG A 101 -8.35 -14.96 -7.50
CA ARG A 101 -6.88 -15.18 -7.48
C ARG A 101 -6.11 -13.87 -7.68
N TYR A 102 -6.04 -13.03 -6.66
CA TYR A 102 -5.17 -11.83 -6.64
C TYR A 102 -3.69 -12.18 -6.81
N GLN A 103 -3.30 -13.43 -6.46
CA GLN A 103 -1.94 -13.95 -6.45
C GLN A 103 -1.19 -13.75 -7.77
N ARG A 104 -1.87 -13.84 -8.91
CA ARG A 104 -1.22 -13.74 -10.23
C ARG A 104 -1.14 -12.34 -10.80
N LEU A 105 -1.69 -11.35 -10.10
CA LEU A 105 -1.74 -9.98 -10.58
C LEU A 105 -2.31 -9.85 -12.01
N GLY A 106 -3.18 -10.80 -12.41
CA GLY A 106 -3.83 -10.85 -13.73
C GLY A 106 -2.96 -11.34 -14.86
N VAL A 107 -1.75 -11.78 -14.57
CA VAL A 107 -0.88 -12.42 -15.55
C VAL A 107 -1.37 -13.85 -15.76
N ARG A 108 -1.72 -14.18 -17.00
CA ARG A 108 -2.04 -15.55 -17.41
C ARG A 108 -0.77 -16.39 -17.35
N ARG A 109 -0.89 -17.66 -16.94
CA ARG A 109 0.25 -18.59 -17.02
C ARG A 109 0.60 -18.80 -18.49
N SER A 110 1.89 -18.85 -18.78
CA SER A 110 2.45 -19.22 -20.08
C SER A 110 3.29 -20.49 -19.89
N SER A 111 3.39 -21.30 -20.95
CA SER A 111 4.35 -22.40 -21.03
C SER A 111 5.79 -21.87 -21.04
N ASP A 112 6.01 -20.70 -21.65
CA ASP A 112 7.24 -19.93 -21.52
C ASP A 112 7.30 -19.29 -20.11
N LEU A 113 8.11 -19.89 -19.24
CA LEU A 113 8.28 -19.47 -17.87
C LEU A 113 9.00 -18.13 -17.73
N ASP A 114 9.91 -17.79 -18.65
CA ASP A 114 10.69 -16.57 -18.56
C ASP A 114 9.87 -15.36 -19.01
N LEU A 115 9.09 -15.53 -20.08
CA LEU A 115 8.09 -14.54 -20.47
C LEU A 115 7.04 -14.34 -19.36
N TYR A 116 6.56 -15.43 -18.74
CA TYR A 116 5.65 -15.34 -17.60
C TYR A 116 6.27 -14.56 -16.43
N ARG A 117 7.52 -14.86 -16.05
CA ARG A 117 8.24 -14.16 -14.98
C ARG A 117 8.43 -12.69 -15.30
N LYS A 118 8.80 -12.35 -16.54
CA LYS A 118 8.94 -10.96 -17.02
C LYS A 118 7.63 -10.20 -16.86
N HIS A 119 6.53 -10.73 -17.40
CA HIS A 119 5.21 -10.11 -17.28
C HIS A 119 4.74 -9.99 -15.83
N TRP A 120 4.98 -11.00 -15.01
CA TRP A 120 4.62 -10.96 -13.59
C TRP A 120 5.40 -9.89 -12.82
N ARG A 121 6.70 -9.72 -13.07
CA ARG A 121 7.51 -8.64 -12.48
C ARG A 121 6.99 -7.26 -12.88
N VAL A 122 6.68 -7.07 -14.16
CA VAL A 122 6.11 -5.81 -14.67
C VAL A 122 4.77 -5.50 -14.01
N ALA A 123 3.86 -6.49 -13.98
CA ALA A 123 2.56 -6.33 -13.33
C ALA A 123 2.71 -6.00 -11.83
N LYS A 124 3.61 -6.68 -11.12
CA LYS A 124 3.93 -6.40 -9.72
C LYS A 124 4.33 -4.95 -9.50
N MET A 125 5.30 -4.45 -10.27
CA MET A 125 5.75 -3.07 -10.12
C MET A 125 4.64 -2.07 -10.48
N ARG A 126 3.94 -2.29 -11.60
CA ARG A 126 2.81 -1.44 -12.03
C ARG A 126 1.76 -1.28 -10.92
N TYR A 127 1.26 -2.39 -10.37
CA TYR A 127 0.23 -2.31 -9.32
C TYR A 127 0.77 -1.78 -8.00
N ALA A 128 2.04 -2.06 -7.65
CA ALA A 128 2.64 -1.50 -6.44
C ALA A 128 2.75 0.02 -6.54
N CYS A 129 3.21 0.55 -7.68
CA CYS A 129 3.26 1.99 -7.94
C CYS A 129 1.86 2.61 -7.93
N LYS A 130 0.87 1.96 -8.56
CA LYS A 130 -0.52 2.41 -8.54
C LYS A 130 -1.07 2.50 -7.12
N ALA A 131 -0.81 1.50 -6.28
CA ALA A 131 -1.20 1.51 -4.87
C ALA A 131 -0.51 2.67 -4.13
N CYS A 132 0.80 2.84 -4.29
CA CYS A 132 1.51 3.95 -3.66
C CYS A 132 0.85 5.28 -4.00
N ARG A 133 0.72 5.61 -5.29
CA ARG A 133 0.10 6.87 -5.74
C ARG A 133 -1.31 7.07 -5.18
N TYR A 134 -2.15 6.04 -5.30
CA TYR A 134 -3.55 6.09 -4.84
C TYR A 134 -3.67 6.37 -3.34
N TYR A 135 -2.85 5.72 -2.51
CA TYR A 135 -2.97 5.82 -1.04
C TYR A 135 -2.12 6.94 -0.43
N THR A 136 -1.08 7.44 -1.11
CA THR A 136 -0.29 8.58 -0.64
C THR A 136 -0.79 9.92 -1.20
N GLY A 137 -1.75 9.91 -2.13
CA GLY A 137 -2.24 11.13 -2.78
C GLY A 137 -1.21 11.77 -3.73
N SER A 138 -0.19 11.02 -4.13
CA SER A 138 0.83 11.48 -5.07
C SER A 138 0.33 11.25 -6.50
N HIS A 139 -0.32 12.27 -7.08
CA HIS A 139 -0.75 12.29 -8.47
C HIS A 139 0.38 12.74 -9.40
#